data_AF-A0A9D8FW03-F1
#
_entry.id   AF-A0A9D8FW03-F1
#
_cell.length_a   1.000
_cell.length_b   1.000
_cell.length_c   1.000
_cell.angle_alpha   90.00
_cell.angle_beta   90.00
_cell.angle_gamma   90.00
#
_symmetry.space_group_name_H-M   'P 1'
#
loop_
_entity.id
_entity.type
_entity.pdbx_description
1 polymer ?
#
loop_
_entity_poly.entity_id
_entity_poly.type
_entity_poly.pdbx_seq_one_letter_code
_entity_poly.pdbx_strand_id
1 'polypeptide(L)' 'MTASIDHAEVIMPGGVELTLETEPYLALSPDTHLLSVACGTGELELYLAGRHGCRVFGVDAEILTVEANSRAFEERG' A
#
# COMPACT_ATOMS: atom_id res chain seq x y z
N MET A 1 9.95 12.02 1.58
CA MET A 1 10.54 10.79 1.00
C MET A 1 9.66 10.39 -0.18
N THR A 2 10.19 10.17 -1.38
CA THR A 2 9.38 9.70 -2.51
C THR A 2 9.12 8.21 -2.33
N ALA A 3 7.86 7.82 -2.07
CA ALA A 3 7.48 6.41 -2.07
C ALA A 3 7.61 5.87 -3.51
N SER A 4 8.37 4.78 -3.70
CA SER A 4 8.47 4.03 -4.96
C SER A 4 7.92 2.63 -4.73
N ILE A 5 7.27 2.08 -5.76
CA ILE A 5 6.58 0.79 -5.76
C ILE A 5 7.05 -0.11 -6.92
N ASP A 6 8.15 0.25 -7.58
CA ASP A 6 8.61 -0.40 -8.82
C ASP A 6 9.00 -1.88 -8.65
N HIS A 7 9.15 -2.33 -7.39
CA HIS A 7 9.49 -3.70 -7.02
C HIS A 7 8.36 -4.47 -6.33
N ALA A 8 7.16 -3.89 -6.21
CA ALA A 8 6.11 -4.52 -5.43
C ALA A 8 5.64 -5.83 -6.06
N GLU A 9 5.51 -6.84 -5.21
CA GLU A 9 4.95 -8.13 -5.61
C GLU A 9 3.43 -8.07 -5.50
N VAL A 10 2.77 -7.91 -6.65
CA VAL A 10 1.31 -7.76 -6.74
C VAL A 10 0.67 -8.89 -7.55
N ILE A 11 -0.39 -9.48 -6.99
CA ILE A 11 -1.13 -10.59 -7.62
C ILE A 11 -2.47 -10.14 -8.23
N MET A 12 -2.74 -8.82 -8.24
CA MET A 12 -3.97 -8.23 -8.76
C MET A 12 -3.85 -7.84 -10.26
N PRO A 13 -4.93 -7.98 -11.06
CA PRO A 13 -4.93 -7.58 -12.46
C PRO A 13 -4.52 -6.10 -12.64
N GLY A 14 -3.67 -5.83 -13.63
CA GLY A 14 -3.16 -4.48 -13.92
C GLY A 14 -2.01 -4.02 -13.01
N GLY A 15 -1.83 -4.64 -11.85
CA GLY A 15 -0.68 -4.47 -10.97
C GLY A 15 -0.34 -3.01 -10.62
N VAL A 16 0.95 -2.75 -10.49
CA VAL A 16 1.49 -1.43 -10.10
C VAL A 16 1.11 -0.34 -11.10
N GLU A 17 1.21 -0.62 -12.40
CA GLU A 17 0.98 0.40 -13.44
C GLU A 17 -0.47 0.90 -13.42
N LEU A 18 -1.45 -0.01 -13.35
CA LEU A 18 -2.85 0.38 -13.20
C LEU A 18 -3.09 1.14 -11.89
N THR A 19 -2.37 0.78 -10.82
CA THR A 19 -2.51 1.49 -9.56
C THR A 19 -2.00 2.93 -9.66
N LEU A 20 -0.84 3.15 -10.28
CA LEU A 20 -0.29 4.50 -10.49
C LEU A 20 -1.19 5.35 -11.41
N GLU A 21 -1.81 4.72 -12.41
CA GLU A 21 -2.79 5.41 -13.27
C GLU A 21 -4.06 5.80 -12.50
N THR A 22 -4.50 4.96 -11.56
CA THR A 22 -5.79 5.13 -10.89
C THR A 22 -5.73 5.89 -9.56
N GLU A 23 -4.59 5.89 -8.86
CA GLU A 23 -4.42 6.56 -7.56
C GLU A 23 -4.85 8.05 -7.56
N PRO A 24 -4.63 8.86 -8.62
CA PRO A 24 -4.98 10.27 -8.57
C PRO A 24 -6.49 10.51 -8.49
N TYR A 25 -7.30 9.51 -8.83
CA TYR A 25 -8.76 9.58 -8.81
C TYR A 25 -9.37 9.14 -7.47
N LEU A 26 -8.57 8.59 -6.53
CA LEU A 26 -9.05 8.03 -5.27
C LEU A 26 -9.29 9.08 -4.16
N ALA A 27 -9.00 10.37 -4.44
CA ALA A 27 -9.16 11.49 -3.49
C ALA A 27 -8.56 11.20 -2.09
N LEU A 28 -7.42 10.49 -2.07
CA LEU A 28 -6.73 10.14 -0.83
C LEU A 28 -6.10 11.39 -0.21
N SER A 29 -6.15 11.44 1.11
CA SER A 29 -5.67 12.57 1.91
C SER A 29 -5.23 12.09 3.29
N PRO A 30 -4.54 12.94 4.08
CA PRO A 30 -4.11 12.58 5.44
C PRO A 30 -5.25 12.24 6.40
N ASP A 31 -6.46 12.70 6.12
CA ASP A 31 -7.70 12.43 6.85
C ASP A 31 -8.44 11.17 6.34
N THR A 32 -7.98 10.55 5.25
CA THR A 32 -8.54 9.30 4.74
C THR A 32 -8.08 8.10 5.58
N HIS A 33 -9.06 7.24 5.91
CA HIS A 33 -8.83 5.90 6.44
C HIS A 33 -9.17 4.87 5.37
N LEU A 34 -8.17 4.15 4.87
CA LEU A 34 -8.31 3.13 3.84
C LEU A 34 -8.30 1.74 4.47
N LEU A 35 -9.29 0.92 4.10
CA LEU A 35 -9.29 -0.52 4.39
C LEU A 35 -8.90 -1.26 3.11
N SER A 36 -7.81 -2.02 3.15
CA SER A 36 -7.41 -2.92 2.06
C SER A 36 -7.72 -4.36 2.45
N VAL A 37 -8.48 -5.04 1.60
CA VAL A 37 -8.91 -6.42 1.79
C VAL A 37 -8.16 -7.30 0.80
N ALA A 38 -7.54 -8.37 1.30
CA ALA A 38 -6.58 -9.19 0.56
C ALA A 38 -5.38 -8.36 0.10
N CYS A 39 -4.75 -7.64 1.05
CA CYS A 39 -3.66 -6.71 0.76
C CYS A 39 -2.33 -7.38 0.38
N GLY A 40 -2.25 -8.72 0.40
CA GLY A 40 -1.05 -9.47 0.10
C GLY A 40 0.13 -9.04 0.97
N THR A 41 1.19 -8.55 0.34
CA THR A 41 2.41 -8.10 1.04
C THR A 41 2.26 -6.72 1.69
N GLY A 42 1.20 -5.97 1.37
CA GLY A 42 0.96 -4.61 1.89
C GLY A 42 1.80 -3.51 1.21
N GLU A 43 2.69 -3.82 0.26
CA GLU A 43 3.58 -2.82 -0.35
C GLU A 43 2.84 -1.69 -1.05
N LEU A 44 1.67 -2.01 -1.63
CA LEU A 44 0.83 -1.01 -2.27
C LEU A 44 0.19 -0.06 -1.27
N GLU A 45 -0.34 -0.60 -0.20
CA GLU A 45 -0.95 0.14 0.89
C GLU A 45 0.05 1.09 1.55
N LEU A 46 1.27 0.60 1.76
CA LEU A 46 2.38 1.38 2.30
C LEU A 46 2.81 2.51 1.35
N TYR A 47 2.85 2.22 0.04
CA TYR A 47 3.05 3.25 -0.98
C TYR A 47 1.96 4.33 -0.90
N LEU A 48 0.68 3.95 -0.88
CA LEU A 48 -0.43 4.91 -0.81
C LEU A 48 -0.40 5.73 0.48
N ALA A 49 -0.09 5.10 1.62
CA ALA A 49 0.08 5.77 2.90
C ALA A 49 1.22 6.80 2.85
N GLY A 50 2.40 6.42 2.34
CA GLY A 50 3.55 7.32 2.23
C GLY A 50 3.33 8.44 1.19
N ARG A 51 2.63 8.14 0.10
CA ARG A 51 2.36 9.05 -1.02
C ARG A 51 1.32 10.13 -0.66
N HIS A 52 0.22 9.72 -0.01
CA HIS A 52 -0.95 10.58 0.25
C HIS A 52 -1.11 10.96 1.73
N GLY A 53 -0.29 10.40 2.63
CA GLY A 53 -0.35 10.62 4.07
C GLY A 53 -1.55 9.95 4.75
N CYS A 54 -2.33 9.14 4.03
CA CYS A 54 -3.51 8.48 4.54
C CYS A 54 -3.16 7.37 5.54
N ARG A 55 -4.15 6.94 6.32
CA ARG A 55 -4.02 5.80 7.23
C ARG A 55 -4.56 4.55 6.55
N VAL A 56 -3.78 3.48 6.52
CA VAL A 56 -4.18 2.23 5.89
C VAL A 56 -4.29 1.10 6.91
N PHE A 57 -5.34 0.30 6.79
CA PHE A 57 -5.54 -0.94 7.52
C PHE A 57 -5.62 -2.08 6.50
N GLY A 58 -4.61 -2.95 6.48
CA GLY A 58 -4.55 -4.11 5.59
C GLY A 58 -5.03 -5.37 6.31
N VAL A 59 -5.81 -6.19 5.61
CA VAL A 59 -6.21 -7.53 6.08
C VAL A 59 -5.92 -8.53 4.96
N ASP A 60 -5.18 -9.58 5.29
CA ASP A 60 -4.96 -10.73 4.42
C ASP A 60 -5.13 -12.04 5.20
N ALA A 61 -5.46 -13.12 4.51
CA ALA A 61 -5.57 -14.44 5.10
C ALA A 61 -4.19 -15.07 5.39
N GLU A 62 -3.14 -14.66 4.66
CA GLU A 62 -1.78 -15.20 4.82
C GLU A 62 -0.86 -14.17 5.53
N ILE A 63 -0.56 -14.43 6.81
CA ILE A 63 0.05 -13.45 7.73
C ILE A 63 1.55 -13.19 7.49
N LEU A 64 2.31 -14.17 6.97
CA LEU A 64 3.77 -14.15 7.05
C LEU A 64 4.42 -12.98 6.29
N THR A 65 3.80 -12.50 5.21
CA THR A 65 4.37 -11.44 4.38
C THR A 65 3.94 -10.04 4.81
N VAL A 66 2.75 -9.90 5.40
CA VAL A 66 2.20 -8.62 5.88
C VAL A 66 3.03 -8.04 7.02
N GLU A 67 3.37 -8.87 8.01
CA GLU A 67 4.05 -8.41 9.23
C GLU A 67 5.48 -7.90 8.95
N ALA A 68 6.21 -8.60 8.07
CA ALA A 68 7.58 -8.23 7.73
C ALA A 68 7.64 -6.86 7.04
N ASN A 69 6.73 -6.61 6.10
CA ASN A 69 6.69 -5.35 5.37
C ASN A 69 6.16 -4.19 6.22
N SER A 70 5.17 -4.45 7.08
CA SER A 70 4.67 -3.43 8.02
C SER A 70 5.80 -2.92 8.92
N ARG A 71 6.60 -3.83 9.49
CA ARG A 71 7.77 -3.46 10.31
C ARG A 71 8.80 -2.68 9.51
N ALA A 72 9.15 -3.16 8.32
CA ALA A 72 10.12 -2.49 7.46
C ALA A 72 9.68 -1.08 7.06
N PHE A 73 8.37 -0.81 6.96
CA PHE A 73 7.83 0.52 6.70
C PHE A 73 7.92 1.44 7.91
N GLU A 74 7.52 0.97 9.09
CA GLU A 74 7.62 1.74 10.33
C GLU A 74 9.07 2.17 10.62
N GLU A 75 10.05 1.30 10.33
CA GLU A 75 11.47 1.59 10.49
C GLU A 75 12.00 2.65 9.50
N ARG A 76 11.29 2.89 8.39
CA ARG A 76 11.70 3.85 7.33
C ARG A 76 11.22 5.29 7.58
N GLY A 77 10.26 5.50 8.50
CA GLY A 77 9.76 6.82 8.92
C GLY A 77 8.59 7.32 8.08
#